data_AF-A0A6I7MZ71-F1
#
_entry.id   AF-A0A6I7MZ71-F1
#
_cell.length_a   1.000
_cell.length_b   1.000
_cell.length_c   1.000
_cell.angle_alpha   90.00
_cell.angle_beta   90.00
_cell.angle_gamma   90.00
#
_symmetry.space_group_name_H-M   'P 1'
#
loop_
_entity.id
_entity.type
_entity.pdbx_description
1 polymer ?
#
loop_
_entity_poly.entity_id
_entity_poly.type
_entity_poly.pdbx_seq_one_letter_code
_entity_poly.pdbx_strand_id
1 'polypeptide(L)' 'MEVLYLLIPIALVLVLVIGLAFFWAIRSGQYEDMEGPAYRILMDDDDPMIPGNEDRRTEPTPEDDDRNGDRKP' A
#
# COMPACT_ATOMS: atom_id res chain seq x y z
N MET A 1 26.24 38.80 28.58
CA MET A 1 27.01 37.54 28.47
C MET A 1 26.36 36.36 29.19
N GLU A 2 25.38 36.57 30.09
CA GLU A 2 24.71 35.47 30.82
C GLU A 2 23.90 34.52 29.93
N VAL A 3 23.25 35.04 28.89
CA VAL A 3 22.39 34.24 28.00
C VAL A 3 23.14 33.11 27.29
N LEU A 4 24.45 33.28 27.04
CA LEU A 4 25.27 32.24 26.41
C LEU A 4 25.37 30.99 27.28
N TYR A 5 25.42 31.15 28.60
CA TYR A 5 25.44 30.02 29.55
C TYR A 5 24.14 29.23 29.57
N LEU A 6 23.02 29.83 29.14
CA LEU A 6 21.74 29.16 29.00
C LEU A 6 21.54 28.58 27.60
N LEU A 7 21.97 29.28 26.55
CA LEU A 7 21.81 28.85 25.16
C LEU A 7 22.70 27.65 24.80
N ILE A 8 23.94 27.60 25.28
CA ILE A 8 24.87 26.49 25.00
C ILE A 8 24.30 25.13 25.46
N PRO A 9 23.88 24.94 26.72
CA PRO A 9 23.34 23.65 27.16
C PRO A 9 22.02 23.32 26.47
N ILE A 10 21.14 24.30 26.22
CA ILE A 10 19.90 24.07 25.48
C ILE A 10 20.20 23.56 24.07
N ALA A 11 21.13 24.19 23.36
CA ALA A 11 21.52 23.76 22.01
C ALA A 11 22.11 22.35 22.01
N LEU A 12 22.97 22.01 22.99
CA LEU A 12 23.53 20.66 23.13
C LEU A 12 22.45 19.60 23.36
N VAL A 13 21.47 19.88 24.23
CA VAL A 13 20.34 18.98 24.47
C VAL A 13 19.51 18.82 23.19
N LEU A 14 19.26 19.92 22.47
CA LEU A 14 18.49 19.90 21.22
C LEU A 14 19.18 19.03 20.15
N VAL A 15 20.49 19.20 19.97
CA VAL A 15 21.28 18.39 19.04
C VAL A 15 21.28 16.91 19.46
N LEU A 16 21.41 16.62 20.75
CA LEU A 16 21.35 15.25 21.27
C LEU A 16 19.99 14.60 20.99
N VAL A 17 18.90 15.30 21.27
CA VAL A 17 17.53 14.81 21.04
C VAL A 17 17.27 14.54 19.56
N ILE A 18 17.63 15.49 18.70
CA ILE A 18 17.51 15.33 17.24
C ILE A 18 18.35 14.14 16.76
N GLY A 19 19.60 14.03 17.24
CA GLY A 19 20.49 12.92 16.88
C GLY A 19 19.94 11.55 17.30
N LEU A 20 19.39 11.45 18.51
CA LEU A 20 18.77 10.21 19.01
C LEU A 20 17.50 9.86 18.22
N ALA A 21 16.64 10.84 17.95
CA ALA A 21 15.43 10.65 17.16
C ALA A 21 15.76 10.21 15.74
N PHE A 22 16.76 10.83 15.11
CA PHE A 22 17.23 10.48 13.77
C PHE A 22 17.84 9.08 13.72
N PHE A 23 18.69 8.74 14.71
CA PHE A 23 19.26 7.39 14.82
C PHE A 23 18.18 6.33 15.03
N TRP A 24 17.17 6.62 15.85
CA TRP A 24 16.01 5.75 16.05
C TRP A 24 15.20 5.58 14.76
N ALA A 25 14.94 6.65 14.02
CA ALA A 25 14.21 6.60 12.75
C ALA A 25 14.92 5.73 11.69
N ILE A 26 16.24 5.86 11.57
CA ILE A 26 17.05 5.00 10.69
C ILE A 26 16.92 3.53 11.11
N ARG A 27 17.07 3.24 12.40
CA ARG A 27 17.00 1.85 12.89
C ARG A 27 15.59 1.27 12.87
N SER A 28 14.56 2.11 12.86
CA SER A 28 13.16 1.68 12.80
C SER A 28 12.75 1.12 11.45
N GLY A 29 13.59 1.18 10.41
CA GLY A 29 13.27 0.58 9.10
C GLY A 29 12.06 1.21 8.39
N GLN A 30 11.60 2.40 8.83
CA GLN A 30 10.43 3.10 8.28
C GLN A 30 10.57 3.50 6.80
N TYR A 31 11.77 3.34 6.22
CA TYR A 31 12.05 3.59 4.81
C TYR A 31 11.90 2.34 3.94
N GLU A 32 11.69 1.15 4.52
CA GLU A 32 11.56 -0.10 3.76
C GLU A 32 10.14 -0.29 3.19
N ASP A 33 9.12 0.36 3.76
CA ASP A 33 7.72 0.24 3.32
C ASP A 33 7.17 1.52 2.65
N MET A 34 8.00 2.19 1.85
CA MET A 34 7.53 3.26 0.96
C MET A 34 6.92 2.71 -0.35
N GLU A 35 7.10 1.42 -0.63
CA GLU A 35 6.63 0.76 -1.87
C GLU A 35 5.25 0.07 -1.69
N GLY A 36 4.89 -0.32 -0.47
CA GLY A 36 3.65 -1.06 -0.16
C GLY A 36 2.34 -0.30 -0.43
N PRO A 37 2.21 1.00 -0.11
CA PRO A 37 0.97 1.75 -0.35
C PRO A 37 0.71 2.04 -1.82
N ALA A 38 1.75 2.27 -2.61
CA ALA A 38 1.63 2.62 -4.03
C ALA A 38 1.16 1.42 -4.87
N TYR A 39 1.60 0.21 -4.52
CA TYR A 39 1.22 -1.01 -5.23
C TYR A 39 -0.26 -1.39 -5.01
N ARG A 40 -0.80 -1.13 -3.81
CA ARG A 40 -2.21 -1.40 -3.48
C ARG A 40 -3.17 -0.53 -4.28
N ILE A 41 -2.87 0.76 -4.43
CA ILE A 41 -3.74 1.69 -5.17
C ILE A 41 -3.86 1.36 -6.68
N LEU A 42 -2.88 0.65 -7.24
CA LEU A 42 -2.86 0.21 -8.64
C LEU A 42 -3.41 -1.21 -8.84
N MET A 43 -3.48 -2.02 -7.79
CA MET A 43 -3.96 -3.42 -7.86
C MET A 43 -5.33 -3.65 -7.19
N ASP A 44 -5.88 -2.66 -6.48
CA ASP A 44 -7.19 -2.75 -5.83
C ASP A 44 -8.36 -2.82 -6.85
N ASP A 45 -8.14 -2.51 -8.13
CA ASP A 45 -9.19 -2.59 -9.16
C ASP A 45 -9.62 -4.04 -9.51
N ASP A 46 -8.80 -5.04 -9.15
CA ASP A 46 -9.05 -6.47 -9.41
C ASP A 46 -9.45 -7.28 -8.16
N ASP A 47 -9.73 -6.63 -7.03
CA ASP A 47 -10.14 -7.33 -5.81
C ASP A 47 -11.62 -7.80 -5.90
N PRO A 48 -11.90 -9.12 -5.92
CA PRO A 48 -13.27 -9.65 -5.96
C PRO A 48 -14.08 -9.35 -4.70
N MET A 49 -13.46 -8.80 -3.64
CA MET A 49 -14.12 -8.40 -2.40
C MET A 49 -14.67 -6.96 -2.44
N ILE A 50 -14.49 -6.20 -3.52
CA ILE A 50 -15.13 -4.87 -3.69
C ILE A 50 -16.64 -5.07 -3.96
N PRO A 51 -17.53 -4.60 -3.06
CA PRO A 51 -18.97 -4.69 -3.29
C PRO A 51 -19.34 -3.74 -4.43
N GLY A 52 -19.66 -4.30 -5.60
CA GLY A 52 -19.98 -3.55 -6.81
C GLY A 52 -19.58 -4.23 -8.12
N ASN A 53 -18.78 -5.31 -8.08
CA ASN A 53 -18.33 -6.04 -9.28
C ASN A 53 -19.14 -7.33 -9.58
N GLU A 54 -20.22 -7.60 -8.85
CA GLU A 54 -21.06 -8.80 -9.06
C GLU A 54 -21.89 -8.74 -10.36
N ASP A 55 -22.14 -7.53 -10.89
CA ASP A 55 -23.00 -7.36 -12.09
C ASP A 55 -22.33 -7.74 -13.42
N ARG A 56 -20.99 -7.93 -13.45
CA ARG A 56 -20.26 -8.29 -14.69
C ARG A 56 -19.94 -9.77 -14.87
N ARG A 57 -20.38 -10.65 -13.96
CA ARG A 57 -20.16 -12.11 -14.09
C ARG A 57 -21.30 -12.83 -14.82
N THR A 58 -22.38 -12.13 -15.15
CA THR A 58 -23.55 -12.70 -15.83
C THR A 58 -23.59 -12.31 -17.31
N GLU A 59 -22.48 -12.45 -18.04
CA GLU A 59 -22.61 -12.65 -19.48
C GLU A 59 -22.90 -14.14 -19.71
N PRO A 60 -24.08 -14.50 -20.24
CA PRO A 60 -24.32 -15.86 -20.67
C PRO A 60 -23.40 -16.12 -21.85
N THR A 61 -22.51 -17.09 -21.69
CA THR A 61 -21.83 -17.71 -22.83
C THR A 61 -22.92 -18.12 -23.83
N PRO A 62 -22.83 -17.77 -25.13
CA PRO A 62 -23.73 -18.31 -26.11
C PRO A 62 -23.39 -19.79 -26.28
N GLU A 63 -24.04 -20.64 -25.48
CA GLU A 63 -24.38 -22.00 -25.88
C GLU A 63 -25.43 -21.87 -26.97
N ASP A 64 -25.05 -22.13 -28.23
CA ASP A 64 -25.86 -22.81 -29.24
C ASP A 64 -25.07 -23.01 -30.54
N ASP A 65 -25.40 -24.08 -31.27
CA ASP A 65 -24.77 -24.68 -32.47
C ASP A 65 -23.49 -25.50 -32.20
N ASP A 66 -23.42 -26.83 -32.33
CA ASP A 66 -24.17 -27.69 -33.25
C ASP A 66 -23.91 -29.17 -32.89
N ARG A 67 -24.52 -29.67 -31.80
CA ARG A 67 -24.55 -31.11 -31.48
C ARG A 67 -25.96 -31.67 -31.64
N ASN A 68 -26.53 -31.54 -32.83
CA ASN A 68 -27.72 -32.29 -33.19
C ASN A 68 -27.64 -32.83 -34.62
N GLY A 69 -26.74 -33.80 -34.80
CA GLY A 69 -26.61 -34.61 -36.01
C GLY A 69 -26.84 -36.09 -35.75
N ASP A 70 -27.63 -36.44 -34.73
CA ASP A 70 -28.07 -37.82 -34.52
C ASP A 70 -29.25 -38.09 -35.48
N ARG A 71 -28.97 -38.62 -36.67
CA ARG A 71 -29.96 -39.39 -37.45
C ARG A 71 -29.36 -40.69 -37.99
N LYS A 72 -29.59 -41.70 -37.13
CA LYS A 72 -30.06 -43.06 -37.44
C LYS A 72 -29.01 -44.15 -37.77
N PRO A 73 -29.37 -45.41 -37.41
CA PRO A 73 -28.46 -46.56 -37.31
C PRO A 73 -28.11 -47.20 -38.65
#